data_AF-A0A1J4Z8L6-F1
#
_entry.id   AF-A0A1J4Z8L6-F1
#
_cell.length_a   1.000
_cell.length_b   1.000
_cell.length_c   1.000
_cell.angle_alpha   90.00
_cell.angle_beta   90.00
_cell.angle_gamma   90.00
#
_symmetry.space_group_name_H-M   'P 1'
#
loop_
_entity.id
_entity.type
_entity.pdbx_description
1 polymer ?
#
loop_
_entity_poly.entity_id
_entity_poly.type
_entity_poly.pdbx_seq_one_letter_code
_entity_poly.pdbx_strand_id
1 'polypeptide(L)' 'MDEARLINIEEKITFQEDLVEELNKTVYQQQQKLERLEGMCIALAGQVRSLAEAGSHDKSPANERPPHY' A
#
# COMPACT_ATOMS: atom_id res chain seq x y z
N MET A 1 -41.35 17.74 -25.78
CA MET A 1 -40.32 16.80 -25.30
C MET A 1 -40.38 15.60 -26.22
N ASP A 2 -39.29 15.26 -26.92
CA ASP A 2 -39.27 14.08 -27.79
C ASP A 2 -39.02 12.83 -26.95
N GLU A 3 -39.96 11.89 -26.94
CA GLU A 3 -39.89 10.60 -26.23
C GLU A 3 -38.61 9.83 -26.60
N ALA A 4 -38.19 9.89 -27.86
CA ALA A 4 -36.94 9.29 -28.34
C ALA A 4 -35.69 9.87 -27.64
N ARG A 5 -35.70 11.16 -27.27
CA ARG A 5 -34.58 11.77 -26.54
C ARG A 5 -34.55 11.32 -25.09
N LEU A 6 -35.71 11.09 -24.47
CA LEU A 6 -35.79 10.58 -23.09
C LEU A 6 -35.27 9.14 -23.01
N ILE A 7 -35.73 8.26 -23.91
CA ILE A 7 -35.26 6.87 -23.98
C ILE A 7 -33.74 6.82 -24.15
N ASN A 8 -33.19 7.63 -25.06
CA ASN A 8 -31.73 7.65 -25.27
C ASN A 8 -30.95 8.14 -24.04
N ILE A 9 -31.52 9.04 -23.25
CA ILE A 9 -30.91 9.51 -22.00
C ILE A 9 -30.96 8.41 -20.95
N GLU A 10 -32.09 7.72 -20.81
CA GLU A 10 -32.24 6.60 -19.87
C GLU A 10 -31.25 5.47 -20.18
N GLU A 11 -31.14 5.06 -21.45
CA GLU A 11 -30.13 4.10 -21.89
C GLU A 11 -28.71 4.53 -21.48
N LYS A 12 -28.35 5.79 -21.77
CA LYS A 12 -27.04 6.33 -21.41
C LYS A 12 -26.80 6.36 -19.91
N ILE A 13 -27.82 6.67 -19.12
CA ILE A 13 -27.72 6.68 -17.66
C ILE A 13 -27.45 5.27 -17.15
N THR A 14 -28.20 4.26 -17.61
CA THR A 14 -27.97 2.86 -17.20
C THR A 14 -26.55 2.40 -17.55
N PHE A 15 -26.05 2.68 -18.75
CA PHE A 15 -24.66 2.35 -19.10
C PHE A 15 -23.63 3.09 -18.22
N GLN A 16 -23.91 4.32 -17.81
CA GLN A 16 -23.02 5.08 -16.93
C GLN A 16 -23.05 4.54 -15.50
N GLU A 17 -24.21 4.10 -15.01
CA GLU A 17 -24.35 3.44 -13.70
C GLU A 17 -23.53 2.15 -13.64
N ASP A 18 -23.65 1.29 -14.65
CA ASP A 18 -22.87 0.06 -14.78
C ASP A 18 -21.35 0.35 -14.82
N LEU A 19 -20.96 1.36 -15.59
CA LEU A 19 -19.55 1.76 -15.70
C LEU A 19 -19.01 2.28 -14.36
N VAL A 20 -19.80 3.07 -13.62
CA VAL A 20 -19.41 3.58 -12.31
C VAL A 20 -19.24 2.43 -11.31
N GLU A 21 -20.11 1.41 -11.34
CA GLU A 21 -19.98 0.24 -10.48
C GLU A 21 -18.69 -0.56 -10.77
N GLU A 22 -18.38 -0.81 -12.05
CA GLU A 22 -17.15 -1.51 -12.43
C GLU A 22 -15.88 -0.71 -12.11
N LEU A 23 -15.92 0.62 -12.25
CA LEU A 23 -14.83 1.49 -11.83
C LEU A 23 -14.63 1.44 -10.31
N ASN A 24 -15.70 1.49 -9.52
CA ASN A 24 -15.63 1.38 -8.06
C ASN A 24 -15.01 0.05 -7.62
N LYS A 25 -15.44 -1.06 -8.23
CA LYS A 25 -14.87 -2.39 -7.98
C LYS A 25 -13.37 -2.44 -8.32
N THR A 26 -12.98 -1.83 -9.44
CA THR A 26 -11.58 -1.74 -9.86
C THR A 26 -10.75 -0.94 -8.86
N VAL A 27 -11.23 0.24 -8.43
CA VAL A 27 -10.56 1.08 -7.43
C VAL A 27 -10.40 0.33 -6.11
N TYR A 28 -11.43 -0.39 -5.66
CA TYR A 28 -11.37 -1.20 -4.44
C TYR A 28 -10.31 -2.31 -4.52
N GLN A 29 -10.22 -3.01 -5.66
CA GLN A 29 -9.19 -4.03 -5.86
C GLN A 29 -7.79 -3.44 -5.92
N GLN A 30 -7.63 -2.24 -6.50
CA GLN A 30 -6.36 -1.52 -6.53
C GLN A 30 -5.94 -1.09 -5.12
N GLN A 31 -6.87 -0.57 -4.32
CA GLN A 31 -6.61 -0.19 -2.93
C GLN A 31 -6.08 -1.36 -2.10
N GLN A 32 -6.70 -2.54 -2.20
CA GLN A 32 -6.21 -3.75 -1.52
C GLN A 32 -4.80 -4.16 -1.98
N LYS A 33 -4.46 -3.96 -3.26
CA LYS A 33 -3.11 -4.25 -3.75
C LYS A 33 -2.10 -3.26 -3.15
N LEU A 34 -2.46 -1.98 -3.07
CA LEU A 34 -1.61 -0.95 -2.46
C LEU A 34 -1.35 -1.24 -0.98
N GLU A 35 -2.38 -1.61 -0.21
CA GLU A 35 -2.22 -1.96 1.21
C GLU A 35 -1.26 -3.15 1.41
N ARG A 36 -1.35 -4.16 0.55
CA ARG A 36 -0.40 -5.30 0.58
C ARG A 36 1.02 -4.85 0.26
N LEU A 37 1.20 -4.03 -0.76
CA LEU A 37 2.51 -3.46 -1.14
C LEU A 37 3.10 -2.60 -0.02
N GLU A 38 2.28 -1.75 0.60
CA GLU A 38 2.69 -0.92 1.74
C GLU A 38 3.13 -1.79 2.92
N GLY A 39 2.36 -2.83 3.26
CA GLY A 39 2.73 -3.79 4.30
C GLY A 39 4.08 -4.48 4.02
N MET A 40 4.32 -4.89 2.76
CA MET A 40 5.61 -5.46 2.35
C MET A 40 6.77 -4.46 2.49
N CYS A 41 6.56 -3.20 2.09
CA CYS A 41 7.56 -2.14 2.23
C CYS A 41 7.91 -1.88 3.70
N ILE A 42 6.91 -1.83 4.59
CA ILE A 42 7.10 -1.65 6.03
C ILE A 42 7.90 -2.83 6.61
N ALA A 43 7.53 -4.06 6.26
CA ALA A 43 8.22 -5.26 6.72
C ALA A 43 9.69 -5.27 6.27
N LEU A 44 9.96 -4.95 4.99
CA LEU A 44 11.30 -4.86 4.45
C LEU A 44 12.13 -3.76 5.15
N ALA A 45 11.55 -2.59 5.36
CA ALA A 45 12.21 -1.50 6.09
C ALA A 45 12.53 -1.92 7.54
N GLY A 46 11.65 -2.68 8.19
CA GLY A 46 11.90 -3.28 9.49
C GLY A 46 13.09 -4.23 9.47
N GLN A 47 13.14 -5.16 8.51
CA GLN A 47 14.24 -6.12 8.36
C GLN A 47 15.59 -5.43 8.13
N VAL A 48 15.64 -4.39 7.29
CA VAL A 48 16.86 -3.63 7.04
C VAL A 48 17.36 -2.95 8.31
N ARG A 49 16.46 -2.35 9.11
CA ARG A 49 16.84 -1.75 10.41
C ARG A 49 17.38 -2.80 11.38
N SER A 50 16.69 -3.94 11.54
CA SER A 50 17.15 -5.02 12.42
C SER A 50 18.52 -5.56 12.03
N LEU A 51 18.81 -5.68 10.72
CA LEU A 51 20.14 -6.09 10.24
C LEU A 51 21.22 -5.04 10.54
N ALA A 52 20.89 -3.75 10.39
CA ALA A 52 21.81 -2.65 10.71
C ALA A 52 22.14 -2.61 12.21
N GLU A 53 21.14 -2.83 13.07
CA GLU A 53 21.32 -2.92 14.52
C GLU A 53 22.16 -4.15 14.92
N ALA A 54 21.89 -5.32 14.33
CA ALA A 54 22.67 -6.53 14.58
C ALA A 54 24.15 -6.38 14.17
N GLY A 55 24.44 -5.74 13.03
CA GLY A 55 25.80 -5.44 12.58
C GLY A 55 26.53 -4.37 13.40
N SER A 56 25.80 -3.61 14.23
CA SER A 56 26.39 -2.63 15.15
C SER A 56 26.82 -3.26 16.49
N HIS A 57 26.16 -4.35 16.90
CA HIS A 57 26.47 -5.03 18.17
C HIS A 57 27.73 -5.91 18.10
N ASP A 58 28.16 -6.31 16.91
CA ASP A 58 29.40 -7.08 16.69
C ASP A 58 30.67 -6.18 16.65
N LYS A 59 30.50 -4.87 16.88
CA LYS A 59 31.61 -3.91 17.09
C LYS A 59 31.68 -3.47 18.55
N SER A 60 32.08 -4.40 19.43
CA SER A 60 32.93 -4.22 20.63
C SER A 60 32.37 -4.77 21.96
N PRO A 61 33.02 -5.83 22.49
CA PRO A 61 33.34 -5.94 23.92
C PRO A 61 34.87 -5.87 24.13
N ALA A 62 35.56 -4.90 23.51
CA ALA A 62 37.02 -4.88 23.46
C ALA A 62 37.66 -3.54 23.86
N ASN A 63 37.07 -2.78 24.79
CA ASN A 63 37.76 -1.60 25.33
C ASN A 63 37.45 -1.31 26.81
N GLU A 64 37.34 -2.36 27.64
CA GLU A 64 37.46 -2.17 29.08
C GLU A 64 38.94 -2.09 29.44
N ARG A 65 39.43 -0.87 29.68
CA ARG A 65 40.78 -0.62 30.20
C ARG A 65 40.85 -1.20 31.62
N PRO A 66 41.83 -2.08 31.97
CA PRO A 66 41.85 -2.72 33.27
C PRO A 66 42.02 -1.70 34.41
N PRO A 67 41.35 -1.90 35.56
CA PRO A 67 41.52 -1.04 36.72
C PRO A 67 42.91 -1.30 37.32
N HIS A 68 43.78 -0.28 37.33
CA HIS A 68 45.02 -0.32 38.09
C HIS A 68 44.72 0.03 39.55
N TYR A 69 45.01 -0.92 40.45
CA TYR A 69 45.11 -0.71 41.90
C TYR A 69 46.45 -0.07 42.27
#